data_AF-A0A498S3B7-F1
#
_entry.id   AF-A0A498S3B7-F1
#
_cell.length_a   1.000
_cell.length_b   1.000
_cell.length_c   1.000
_cell.angle_alpha   90.00
_cell.angle_beta   90.00
_cell.angle_gamma   90.00
#
_symmetry.space_group_name_H-M   'P 1'
#
loop_
_entity.id
_entity.type
_entity.pdbx_description
1 polymer ?
#
loop_
_entity_poly.entity_id
_entity_poly.type
_entity_poly.pdbx_seq_one_letter_code
_entity_poly.pdbx_strand_id
1 'polypeptide(L)'
;MSHKVEVTIRRLVVVPLGCGLHHDYPNLKVRIGSHAWTFRCDIFSPRVGTYLPSAIVPVKDGGAYLSRCLDSLLEQVVCSKFVIELSLFDDGSSDNTSSIIKLYKSKFLEKGINVIIGSSEHSKGVGFAKNSCVRQCSGSVLIFCDADDISAKHRFISLYNVLHNALRPDLTLVGSRFERIPSESTSRYTQWANSLNNKQIYNQVFTSYGPSMIAPTWCMSKKLYDKIGGFHEREPVGYPEDLRFFYDALKIGADFVKIEESLVTYRYHPKCTSLYVTEKMIWKMRIAMFEELVLSKWKKFMIWGAGKIGKKFYRSLSNENRLKVTAFCDIDVKKLYCGRYEYFVPGQRRVLATVPIIPLNEVVAPIAICLRMDFLDCNEIMMMIARYCIRRVVCPQLMLWRGLAARVPDVKVRFKNRGETLEAMGKIGQSLYEVVVNADLPIDGYGACEGTLACCTCHVILQSEHYKRLPLPVEEELDLLDLAPEATDFSRLGCQIKLTEEDLPGVEVIVPSEIRDARAND
;
A
#
# COMPACT_ATOMS: atom_id res chain seq x y z
N MET A 1 -53.36 0.65 -7.84
CA MET A 1 -52.18 1.20 -8.54
C MET A 1 -50.92 0.66 -7.89
N SER A 2 -50.49 -0.55 -8.26
CA SER A 2 -49.24 -1.14 -7.79
C SER A 2 -48.07 -0.53 -8.55
N HIS A 3 -47.21 0.19 -7.83
CA HIS A 3 -46.03 0.83 -8.40
C HIS A 3 -45.04 -0.25 -8.83
N LYS A 4 -44.80 -0.40 -10.14
CA LYS A 4 -43.72 -1.23 -10.68
C LYS A 4 -42.40 -0.55 -10.33
N VAL A 5 -41.63 -1.15 -9.42
CA VAL A 5 -40.23 -0.79 -9.19
C VAL A 5 -39.40 -1.54 -10.22
N GLU A 6 -38.93 -0.86 -11.25
CA GLU A 6 -37.91 -1.40 -12.16
C GLU A 6 -36.54 -1.34 -11.50
N VAL A 7 -36.02 -2.49 -11.08
CA VAL A 7 -34.63 -2.62 -10.63
C VAL A 7 -33.79 -3.11 -11.80
N THR A 8 -32.94 -2.25 -12.36
CA THR A 8 -31.98 -2.63 -13.41
C THR A 8 -30.71 -3.17 -12.74
N ILE A 9 -30.58 -4.50 -12.63
CA ILE A 9 -29.35 -5.15 -12.17
C ILE A 9 -28.38 -5.24 -13.36
N ARG A 10 -27.33 -4.41 -13.37
CA ARG A 10 -26.41 -4.28 -14.52
C ARG A 10 -25.36 -5.39 -14.64
N ARG A 11 -25.07 -6.13 -13.56
CA ARG A 11 -24.16 -7.30 -13.56
C ARG A 11 -24.56 -8.25 -12.42
N LEU A 12 -24.86 -9.51 -12.77
CA LEU A 12 -25.03 -10.61 -11.82
C LEU A 12 -23.95 -11.64 -12.13
N VAL A 13 -23.02 -11.89 -11.21
CA VAL A 13 -22.02 -12.97 -11.34
C VAL A 13 -22.57 -14.16 -10.56
N VAL A 14 -22.98 -15.22 -11.26
CA VAL A 14 -23.40 -16.47 -10.63
C VAL A 14 -22.18 -17.39 -10.57
N VAL A 15 -21.62 -17.57 -9.38
CA VAL A 15 -20.58 -18.59 -9.12
C VAL A 15 -21.30 -19.86 -8.66
N PRO A 16 -21.25 -20.97 -9.40
CA PRO A 16 -21.89 -22.21 -8.97
C PRO A 16 -21.10 -22.82 -7.82
N LEU A 17 -21.55 -22.58 -6.58
CA LEU A 17 -21.10 -23.29 -5.39
C LEU A 17 -21.94 -24.57 -5.24
N GLY A 18 -21.67 -25.58 -6.06
CA GLY A 18 -22.39 -26.85 -6.00
C GLY A 18 -21.75 -27.93 -6.86
N CYS A 19 -21.29 -29.00 -6.21
CA CYS A 19 -20.81 -30.20 -6.87
C CYS A 19 -21.92 -30.83 -7.72
N GLY A 20 -21.60 -31.08 -8.99
CA GLY A 20 -22.43 -31.85 -9.92
C GLY A 20 -23.48 -30.99 -10.63
N LEU A 21 -23.26 -30.74 -11.92
CA LEU A 21 -24.32 -30.63 -12.94
C LEU A 21 -23.63 -30.46 -14.31
N HIS A 22 -23.45 -31.59 -14.99
CA HIS A 22 -23.31 -31.65 -16.44
C HIS A 22 -24.65 -31.27 -17.07
N HIS A 23 -24.97 -29.98 -17.23
CA HIS A 23 -25.96 -29.55 -18.22
C HIS A 23 -25.79 -28.06 -18.53
N ASP A 24 -25.63 -27.76 -19.83
CA ASP A 24 -25.68 -26.42 -20.40
C ASP A 24 -27.08 -25.83 -20.16
N TYR A 25 -27.21 -24.93 -19.18
CA TYR A 25 -28.42 -24.12 -19.01
C TYR A 25 -28.16 -22.70 -19.50
N PRO A 26 -28.55 -22.33 -20.73
CA PRO A 26 -28.34 -20.98 -21.26
C PRO A 26 -29.15 -19.90 -20.52
N ASN A 27 -30.12 -20.30 -19.68
CA ASN A 27 -30.94 -19.37 -18.91
C ASN A 27 -31.22 -19.90 -17.50
N LEU A 28 -30.73 -19.18 -16.48
CA LEU A 28 -31.08 -19.46 -15.08
C LEU A 28 -32.47 -18.87 -14.80
N LYS A 29 -33.43 -19.71 -14.44
CA LYS A 29 -34.77 -19.24 -14.04
C LYS A 29 -34.88 -19.23 -12.52
N VAL A 30 -35.08 -18.06 -11.93
CA VAL A 30 -35.30 -17.91 -10.48
C VAL A 30 -36.70 -17.37 -10.27
N ARG A 31 -37.45 -17.99 -9.35
CA ARG A 31 -38.78 -17.53 -8.95
C ARG A 31 -38.68 -16.85 -7.59
N ILE A 32 -39.11 -15.59 -7.52
CA ILE A 32 -39.21 -14.84 -6.25
C ILE A 32 -40.65 -14.37 -6.13
N GLY A 33 -41.38 -14.91 -5.14
CA GLY A 33 -42.83 -14.73 -5.03
C GLY A 33 -43.58 -15.29 -6.25
N SER A 34 -44.55 -14.54 -6.77
CA SER A 34 -45.35 -14.91 -7.94
C SER A 34 -44.67 -14.66 -9.29
N HIS A 35 -43.48 -14.07 -9.31
CA HIS A 35 -42.80 -13.65 -10.54
C HIS A 35 -41.66 -14.61 -10.91
N ALA A 36 -41.65 -15.04 -12.17
CA ALA A 36 -40.59 -15.85 -12.74
C ALA A 36 -39.61 -14.95 -13.50
N TRP A 37 -38.36 -14.95 -13.06
CA TRP A 37 -37.27 -14.19 -13.68
C TRP A 37 -36.43 -15.15 -14.51
N THR A 38 -36.17 -14.80 -15.76
CA THR A 38 -35.27 -15.56 -16.64
C THR A 38 -34.02 -14.73 -16.86
N PHE A 39 -32.90 -15.16 -16.28
CA PHE A 39 -31.60 -14.55 -16.48
C PHE A 39 -30.92 -15.24 -17.64
N ARG A 40 -30.51 -14.48 -18.68
CA ARG A 40 -29.54 -15.00 -19.64
C ARG A 40 -28.24 -15.22 -18.90
N CYS A 41 -27.86 -16.48 -18.81
CA CYS A 41 -26.55 -16.83 -18.31
C CYS A 41 -25.67 -16.87 -19.55
N ASP A 42 -24.89 -15.82 -19.80
CA ASP A 42 -23.79 -15.88 -20.76
C ASP A 42 -22.69 -16.77 -20.18
N ILE A 43 -23.01 -18.06 -20.03
CA ILE A 43 -22.04 -19.11 -19.73
C ILE A 43 -21.23 -19.24 -21.00
N PHE A 44 -20.00 -18.70 -20.98
CA PHE A 44 -18.95 -18.97 -21.96
C PHE A 44 -19.48 -19.06 -23.40
N SER A 45 -19.65 -17.91 -24.06
CA SER A 45 -19.47 -17.88 -25.51
C SER A 45 -18.01 -17.50 -25.77
N PRO A 46 -17.08 -18.47 -25.89
CA PRO A 46 -15.71 -18.16 -26.21
C PRO A 46 -15.67 -17.58 -27.62
N ARG A 47 -15.15 -16.36 -27.76
CA ARG A 47 -14.40 -16.06 -28.98
C ARG A 47 -13.19 -16.99 -28.95
N VAL A 48 -13.08 -17.85 -29.97
CA VAL A 48 -11.99 -18.82 -30.12
C VAL A 48 -10.65 -18.11 -29.92
N GLY A 49 -9.92 -18.55 -28.90
CA GLY A 49 -8.69 -17.94 -28.39
C GLY A 49 -8.52 -18.36 -26.93
N THR A 50 -8.16 -19.62 -26.70
CA THR A 50 -7.91 -20.19 -25.37
C THR A 50 -6.66 -19.55 -24.77
N TYR A 51 -6.84 -18.47 -24.03
CA TYR A 51 -5.78 -17.92 -23.21
C TYR A 51 -5.50 -18.91 -22.07
N LEU A 52 -4.37 -19.60 -22.12
CA LEU A 52 -3.91 -20.48 -21.05
C LEU A 52 -3.32 -19.62 -19.91
N PRO A 53 -3.87 -19.66 -18.69
CA PRO A 53 -3.28 -19.00 -17.52
C PRO A 53 -2.15 -19.86 -16.92
N SER A 54 -1.01 -19.24 -16.63
CA SER A 54 0.08 -19.80 -15.85
C SER A 54 0.15 -19.14 -14.48
N ALA A 55 0.11 -19.95 -13.42
CA ALA A 55 0.51 -19.54 -12.08
C ALA A 55 2.03 -19.33 -12.06
N ILE A 56 2.48 -18.13 -11.70
CA ILE A 56 3.90 -17.78 -11.60
C ILE A 56 4.27 -17.80 -10.12
N VAL A 57 5.03 -18.82 -9.71
CA VAL A 57 5.42 -19.07 -8.31
C VAL A 57 6.94 -19.00 -8.16
N PRO A 58 7.51 -17.82 -7.91
CA PRO A 58 8.91 -17.70 -7.48
C PRO A 58 9.03 -18.17 -6.03
N VAL A 59 10.09 -18.90 -5.69
CA VAL A 59 10.35 -19.32 -4.31
C VAL A 59 11.81 -19.25 -3.94
N LYS A 60 12.09 -18.81 -2.71
CA LYS A 60 13.38 -18.86 -2.04
C LYS A 60 13.12 -19.15 -0.57
N ASP A 61 13.68 -20.24 -0.06
CA ASP A 61 13.54 -20.68 1.34
C ASP A 61 12.07 -20.72 1.81
N GLY A 62 11.21 -21.34 0.99
CA GLY A 62 9.76 -21.42 1.18
C GLY A 62 9.28 -22.55 2.09
N GLY A 63 10.18 -23.26 2.78
CA GLY A 63 9.87 -24.50 3.52
C GLY A 63 8.70 -24.39 4.50
N ALA A 64 8.56 -23.24 5.15
CA ALA A 64 7.51 -23.00 6.15
C ALA A 64 6.12 -22.73 5.55
N TYR A 65 6.03 -22.25 4.30
CA TYR A 65 4.80 -21.69 3.76
C TYR A 65 4.38 -22.26 2.40
N LEU A 66 5.32 -22.74 1.58
CA LEU A 66 5.10 -23.18 0.21
C LEU A 66 4.00 -24.26 0.12
N SER A 67 3.97 -25.20 1.06
CA SER A 67 2.93 -26.24 1.07
C SER A 67 1.51 -25.64 1.09
N ARG A 68 1.27 -24.63 1.94
CA ARG A 68 -0.05 -23.98 2.03
C ARG A 68 -0.37 -23.16 0.79
N CYS A 69 0.63 -22.50 0.21
CA CYS A 69 0.47 -21.81 -1.07
C CYS A 69 0.04 -22.80 -2.16
N LEU A 70 0.78 -23.91 -2.33
CA LEU A 70 0.50 -24.92 -3.35
C LEU A 70 -0.81 -25.67 -3.12
N ASP A 71 -1.20 -25.95 -1.88
CA ASP A 71 -2.53 -26.49 -1.55
C ASP A 71 -3.64 -25.55 -2.06
N SER A 72 -3.51 -24.23 -1.83
CA SER A 72 -4.49 -23.25 -2.33
C SER A 72 -4.55 -23.15 -3.86
N LEU A 73 -3.44 -23.47 -4.54
CA LEU A 73 -3.38 -23.55 -6.00
C LEU A 73 -3.99 -24.84 -6.54
N LEU A 74 -3.88 -25.97 -5.82
CA LEU A 74 -4.58 -27.22 -6.15
C LEU A 74 -6.10 -27.09 -6.03
N GLU A 75 -6.58 -26.18 -5.18
CA GLU A 75 -8.01 -25.89 -5.00
C GLU A 75 -8.58 -24.94 -6.07
N GLN A 76 -7.77 -24.41 -7.00
CA GLN A 76 -8.28 -23.56 -8.06
C GLN A 76 -9.31 -24.29 -8.94
N VAL A 77 -10.36 -23.57 -9.33
CA VAL A 77 -11.38 -24.08 -10.24
C VAL A 77 -10.75 -24.32 -11.62
N VAL A 78 -10.73 -25.59 -12.05
CA VAL A 78 -10.31 -26.03 -13.38
C VAL A 78 -11.41 -26.86 -14.04
N CYS A 79 -11.55 -26.75 -15.35
CA CYS A 79 -12.49 -27.55 -16.14
C CYS A 79 -11.98 -27.73 -17.57
N SER A 80 -12.68 -28.53 -18.39
CA SER A 80 -12.29 -28.79 -19.78
C SER A 80 -12.16 -27.52 -20.65
N LYS A 81 -12.83 -26.42 -20.26
CA LYS A 81 -12.78 -25.12 -20.95
C LYS A 81 -11.84 -24.11 -20.28
N PHE A 82 -11.34 -24.41 -19.08
CA PHE A 82 -10.47 -23.54 -18.30
C PHE A 82 -9.42 -24.38 -17.56
N VAL A 83 -8.29 -24.57 -18.21
CA VAL A 83 -7.14 -25.29 -17.67
C VAL A 83 -6.07 -24.28 -17.24
N ILE A 84 -5.22 -24.66 -16.31
CA ILE A 84 -4.13 -23.82 -15.80
C ILE A 84 -2.80 -24.57 -15.89
N GLU A 85 -1.70 -23.82 -15.96
CA GLU A 85 -0.34 -24.31 -15.83
C GLU A 85 0.28 -23.75 -14.54
N LEU A 86 1.13 -24.53 -13.88
CA LEU A 86 1.98 -24.05 -12.79
C LEU A 86 3.42 -23.88 -13.28
N SER A 87 3.96 -22.67 -13.16
CA SER A 87 5.36 -22.37 -13.41
C SER A 87 6.05 -21.96 -12.11
N LEU A 88 6.85 -22.88 -11.56
CA LEU A 88 7.55 -22.72 -10.30
C LEU A 88 9.05 -22.57 -10.54
N PHE A 89 9.68 -21.60 -9.87
CA PHE A 89 11.13 -21.41 -9.95
C PHE A 89 11.76 -21.25 -8.57
N ASP A 90 12.66 -22.17 -8.23
CA ASP A 90 13.42 -22.15 -6.98
C ASP A 90 14.72 -21.35 -7.14
N ASP A 91 14.79 -20.18 -6.51
CA ASP A 91 15.94 -19.27 -6.59
C ASP A 91 17.09 -19.69 -5.65
N GLY A 92 17.43 -20.97 -5.68
CA GLY A 92 18.54 -21.57 -4.93
C GLY A 92 18.26 -21.69 -3.44
N SER A 93 17.10 -22.20 -3.04
CA SER A 93 16.74 -22.44 -1.65
C SER A 93 17.74 -23.34 -0.91
N SER A 94 17.91 -23.06 0.38
CA SER A 94 18.80 -23.74 1.32
C SER A 94 18.07 -24.64 2.32
N ASP A 95 16.74 -24.58 2.34
CA ASP A 95 15.86 -25.37 3.20
C ASP A 95 15.22 -26.57 2.45
N ASN A 96 14.16 -27.14 3.01
CA ASN A 96 13.45 -28.28 2.44
C ASN A 96 12.51 -27.93 1.26
N THR A 97 12.60 -26.73 0.68
CA THR A 97 11.79 -26.27 -0.46
C THR A 97 11.80 -27.25 -1.63
N SER A 98 12.97 -27.74 -2.04
CA SER A 98 13.10 -28.66 -3.18
C SER A 98 12.34 -29.98 -2.98
N SER A 99 12.29 -30.48 -1.75
CA SER A 99 11.51 -31.68 -1.39
C SER A 99 10.01 -31.43 -1.48
N ILE A 100 9.54 -30.25 -1.06
CA ILE A 100 8.14 -29.84 -1.17
C ILE A 100 7.75 -29.73 -2.65
N ILE A 101 8.56 -29.08 -3.48
CA ILE A 101 8.31 -28.95 -4.93
C ILE A 101 8.13 -30.33 -5.58
N LYS A 102 9.01 -31.29 -5.28
CA LYS A 102 8.94 -32.66 -5.81
C LYS A 102 7.62 -33.36 -5.42
N LEU A 103 7.21 -33.24 -4.15
CA LEU A 103 5.97 -33.82 -3.65
C LEU A 103 4.74 -33.24 -4.36
N TYR A 104 4.68 -31.90 -4.49
CA TYR A 104 3.53 -31.25 -5.09
C TYR A 104 3.45 -31.41 -6.60
N LYS A 105 4.58 -31.59 -7.30
CA LYS A 105 4.59 -31.92 -8.74
C LYS A 105 3.66 -33.10 -9.04
N SER A 106 3.76 -34.18 -8.26
CA SER A 106 2.90 -35.36 -8.43
C SER A 106 1.42 -35.04 -8.21
N LYS A 107 1.10 -34.29 -7.13
CA LYS A 107 -0.28 -33.89 -6.81
C LYS A 107 -0.94 -33.05 -7.92
N PHE A 108 -0.20 -32.13 -8.53
CA PHE A 108 -0.71 -31.32 -9.64
C PHE A 108 -0.93 -32.16 -10.91
N LEU A 109 0.00 -33.07 -11.23
CA LEU A 109 -0.14 -33.98 -12.37
C LEU A 109 -1.34 -34.92 -12.22
N GLU A 110 -1.61 -35.42 -11.01
CA GLU A 110 -2.82 -36.21 -10.69
C GLU A 110 -4.11 -35.42 -10.92
N LYS A 111 -4.09 -34.10 -10.72
CA LYS A 111 -5.20 -33.18 -11.07
C LYS A 111 -5.24 -32.76 -12.54
N GLY A 112 -4.32 -33.24 -13.38
CA GLY A 112 -4.22 -32.86 -14.78
C GLY A 112 -3.70 -31.43 -15.01
N ILE A 113 -3.02 -30.85 -14.02
CA ILE A 113 -2.39 -29.52 -14.12
C ILE A 113 -0.93 -29.70 -14.52
N ASN A 114 -0.52 -29.08 -15.64
CA ASN A 114 0.86 -29.11 -16.08
C ASN A 114 1.76 -28.32 -15.12
N VAL A 115 2.96 -28.83 -14.85
CA VAL A 115 3.92 -28.20 -13.92
C VAL A 115 5.30 -28.08 -14.57
N ILE A 116 5.81 -26.86 -14.62
CA ILE A 116 7.16 -26.52 -15.07
C ILE A 116 7.96 -26.07 -13.85
N ILE A 117 9.12 -26.68 -13.64
CA ILE A 117 9.99 -26.41 -12.50
C ILE A 117 11.36 -26.02 -13.03
N GLY A 118 11.84 -24.85 -12.62
CA GLY A 118 13.22 -24.40 -12.81
C GLY A 118 13.89 -24.12 -11.48
N SER A 119 15.22 -24.00 -11.50
CA SER A 119 16.00 -23.63 -10.32
C SER A 119 17.28 -22.89 -10.68
N SER A 120 17.87 -22.20 -9.71
CA SER A 120 19.23 -21.64 -9.75
C SER A 120 20.09 -22.28 -8.64
N GLU A 121 21.42 -22.28 -8.82
CA GLU A 121 22.35 -22.77 -7.79
C GLU A 121 22.47 -21.80 -6.60
N HIS A 122 22.36 -20.50 -6.89
CA HIS A 122 22.44 -19.42 -5.91
C HIS A 122 21.35 -18.40 -6.19
N SER A 123 20.88 -17.74 -5.13
CA SER A 123 19.83 -16.72 -5.24
C SER A 123 20.29 -15.52 -6.06
N LYS A 124 19.45 -15.14 -7.02
CA LYS A 124 19.61 -13.96 -7.87
C LYS A 124 18.52 -12.91 -7.62
N GLY A 125 17.66 -13.14 -6.63
CA GLY A 125 16.64 -12.22 -6.17
C GLY A 125 15.26 -12.48 -6.76
N VAL A 126 14.25 -11.91 -6.10
CA VAL A 126 12.83 -12.14 -6.40
C VAL A 126 12.45 -11.73 -7.83
N GLY A 127 13.01 -10.64 -8.35
CA GLY A 127 12.78 -10.19 -9.73
C GLY A 127 13.29 -11.22 -10.76
N PHE A 128 14.49 -11.78 -10.54
CA PHE A 128 15.05 -12.83 -11.38
C PHE A 128 14.19 -14.10 -11.34
N ALA A 129 13.72 -14.50 -10.15
CA ALA A 129 12.87 -15.66 -9.98
C ALA A 129 11.53 -15.51 -10.70
N LYS A 130 10.84 -14.36 -10.53
CA LYS A 130 9.59 -14.02 -11.23
C LYS A 130 9.80 -14.07 -12.75
N ASN A 131 10.87 -13.45 -13.25
CA ASN A 131 11.18 -13.47 -14.69
C ASN A 131 11.50 -14.88 -15.21
N SER A 132 12.16 -15.72 -14.41
CA SER A 132 12.47 -17.09 -14.78
C SER A 132 11.21 -17.95 -14.90
N CYS A 133 10.26 -17.81 -13.97
CA CYS A 133 8.93 -18.42 -14.09
C CYS A 133 8.22 -18.00 -15.38
N VAL A 134 8.27 -16.72 -15.77
CA VAL A 134 7.59 -16.24 -16.99
C VAL A 134 8.30 -16.71 -18.26
N ARG A 135 9.64 -16.75 -18.26
CA ARG A 135 10.43 -17.26 -19.40
C ARG A 135 10.12 -18.73 -19.70
N GLN A 136 10.00 -19.56 -18.66
CA GLN A 136 9.75 -20.99 -18.83
C GLN A 136 8.26 -21.34 -19.09
N CYS A 137 7.31 -20.46 -18.75
CA CYS A 137 5.89 -20.77 -18.88
C CYS A 137 5.39 -20.73 -20.34
N SER A 138 4.40 -21.56 -20.65
CA SER A 138 3.75 -21.60 -21.97
C SER A 138 2.48 -20.75 -22.03
N GLY A 139 1.91 -20.42 -20.86
CA GLY A 139 0.67 -19.65 -20.77
C GLY A 139 0.77 -18.23 -21.32
N SER A 140 -0.31 -17.82 -21.96
CA SER A 140 -0.51 -16.47 -22.51
C SER A 140 -1.03 -15.45 -21.49
N VAL A 141 -1.51 -15.93 -20.34
CA VAL A 141 -1.94 -15.12 -19.20
C VAL A 141 -1.09 -15.51 -18.00
N LEU A 142 -0.60 -14.52 -17.26
CA LEU A 142 0.27 -14.68 -16.11
C LEU A 142 -0.50 -14.29 -14.86
N ILE A 143 -0.52 -15.16 -13.84
CA ILE A 143 -1.10 -14.88 -12.52
C ILE A 143 -0.01 -15.06 -11.47
N PHE A 144 0.41 -13.96 -10.84
CA PHE A 144 1.51 -13.98 -9.88
C PHE A 144 1.05 -14.52 -8.53
N CYS A 145 1.85 -15.40 -7.92
CA CYS A 145 1.54 -16.03 -6.66
C CYS A 145 2.82 -16.12 -5.83
N ASP A 146 2.89 -15.38 -4.73
CA ASP A 146 4.04 -15.48 -3.83
C ASP A 146 3.96 -16.77 -3.01
N ALA A 147 5.11 -17.37 -2.71
CA ALA A 147 5.22 -18.71 -2.13
C ALA A 147 4.71 -18.81 -0.66
N ASP A 148 4.50 -17.67 -0.01
CA ASP A 148 4.05 -17.51 1.37
C ASP A 148 2.56 -17.13 1.51
N ASP A 149 1.92 -16.81 0.37
CA ASP A 149 0.53 -16.36 0.28
C ASP A 149 -0.46 -17.49 -0.04
N ILE A 150 -1.76 -17.20 0.16
CA ILE A 150 -2.86 -18.15 -0.11
C ILE A 150 -3.81 -17.53 -1.14
N SER A 151 -4.19 -18.32 -2.14
CA SER A 151 -5.16 -17.92 -3.17
C SER A 151 -6.57 -18.39 -2.85
N ALA A 152 -7.57 -17.52 -3.01
CA ALA A 152 -8.97 -17.93 -2.96
C ALA A 152 -9.30 -18.93 -4.09
N LYS A 153 -10.20 -19.90 -3.87
CA LYS A 153 -10.50 -21.01 -4.78
C LYS A 153 -10.89 -20.59 -6.20
N HIS A 154 -11.57 -19.47 -6.34
CA HIS A 154 -12.04 -18.91 -7.62
C HIS A 154 -11.20 -17.74 -8.11
N ARG A 155 -10.02 -17.48 -7.52
CA ARG A 155 -9.14 -16.35 -7.86
C ARG A 155 -8.81 -16.34 -9.35
N PHE A 156 -8.36 -17.47 -9.89
CA PHE A 156 -7.81 -17.51 -11.25
C PHE A 156 -8.86 -17.23 -12.31
N ILE A 157 -10.01 -17.90 -12.21
CA ILE A 157 -11.13 -17.68 -13.14
C ILE A 157 -11.69 -16.25 -13.02
N SER A 158 -11.71 -15.67 -11.83
CA SER A 158 -12.20 -14.30 -11.60
C SER A 158 -11.28 -13.26 -12.27
N LEU A 159 -9.98 -13.37 -12.04
CA LEU A 159 -8.98 -12.50 -12.67
C LEU A 159 -8.97 -12.67 -14.19
N TYR A 160 -9.00 -13.91 -14.67
CA TYR A 160 -9.07 -14.23 -16.10
C TYR A 160 -10.28 -13.59 -16.78
N ASN A 161 -11.47 -13.76 -16.21
CA ASN A 161 -12.70 -13.25 -16.80
C ASN A 161 -12.66 -11.72 -16.92
N VAL A 162 -12.11 -11.02 -15.93
CA VAL A 162 -11.97 -9.56 -16.00
C VAL A 162 -10.97 -9.15 -17.06
N LEU A 163 -9.83 -9.84 -17.16
CA LEU A 163 -8.82 -9.55 -18.18
C LEU A 163 -9.35 -9.83 -19.59
N HIS A 164 -9.97 -10.99 -19.81
CA HIS A 164 -10.51 -11.42 -21.10
C HIS A 164 -11.57 -10.47 -21.63
N ASN A 165 -12.39 -9.91 -20.74
CA ASN A 165 -13.45 -8.96 -21.09
C ASN A 165 -13.00 -7.49 -21.03
N ALA A 166 -11.73 -7.21 -20.76
CA ALA A 166 -11.20 -5.85 -20.78
C ALA A 166 -11.23 -5.28 -22.21
N LEU A 167 -11.31 -3.95 -22.34
CA LEU A 167 -11.29 -3.29 -23.65
C LEU A 167 -9.95 -3.50 -24.37
N ARG A 168 -8.85 -3.55 -23.61
CA ARG A 168 -7.49 -3.77 -24.10
C ARG A 168 -6.80 -4.87 -23.28
N PRO A 169 -7.17 -6.17 -23.44
CA PRO A 169 -6.60 -7.26 -22.62
C PRO A 169 -5.08 -7.34 -22.68
N ASP A 170 -4.50 -7.06 -23.86
CA ASP A 170 -3.05 -7.04 -24.07
C ASP A 170 -2.34 -5.80 -23.46
N LEU A 171 -3.10 -4.88 -22.87
CA LEU A 171 -2.61 -3.70 -22.13
C LEU A 171 -3.27 -3.52 -20.75
N THR A 172 -3.96 -4.53 -20.23
CA THR A 172 -4.64 -4.44 -18.93
C THR A 172 -3.91 -5.26 -17.87
N LEU A 173 -3.64 -4.64 -16.73
CA LEU A 173 -3.23 -5.30 -15.49
C LEU A 173 -4.44 -5.36 -14.57
N VAL A 174 -4.85 -6.59 -14.23
CA VAL A 174 -5.95 -6.87 -13.31
C VAL A 174 -5.38 -7.23 -11.95
N GLY A 175 -5.97 -6.72 -10.88
CA GLY A 175 -5.68 -7.14 -9.52
C GLY A 175 -6.95 -7.27 -8.70
N SER A 176 -6.81 -7.52 -7.41
CA SER A 176 -7.93 -7.71 -6.48
C SER A 176 -7.70 -6.95 -5.18
N ARG A 177 -8.73 -6.91 -4.33
CA ARG A 177 -8.49 -6.70 -2.90
C ARG A 177 -7.76 -7.90 -2.31
N PHE A 178 -7.25 -7.73 -1.11
CA PHE A 178 -6.52 -8.75 -0.38
C PHE A 178 -6.79 -8.61 1.12
N GLU A 179 -6.58 -9.70 1.84
CA GLU A 179 -6.61 -9.75 3.30
C GLU A 179 -5.23 -10.10 3.82
N ARG A 180 -4.99 -9.89 5.11
CA ARG A 180 -3.70 -10.20 5.72
C ARG A 180 -3.80 -11.26 6.79
N ILE A 181 -2.74 -12.05 6.91
CA ILE A 181 -2.51 -12.92 8.05
C ILE A 181 -1.15 -12.56 8.67
N PRO A 182 -1.11 -12.12 9.94
CA PRO A 182 -2.27 -11.83 10.78
C PRO A 182 -3.00 -10.53 10.35
N SER A 183 -4.26 -10.38 10.78
CA SER A 183 -5.21 -9.40 10.21
C SER A 183 -4.84 -7.94 10.49
N GLU A 184 -4.12 -7.71 11.58
CA GLU A 184 -3.71 -6.43 12.13
C GLU A 184 -2.43 -5.91 11.47
N SER A 185 -1.66 -6.77 10.80
CA SER A 185 -0.40 -6.38 10.16
C SER A 185 -0.62 -5.30 9.11
N THR A 186 -0.01 -4.13 9.27
CA THR A 186 -0.13 -3.00 8.33
C THR A 186 -1.59 -2.64 7.97
N SER A 187 -2.52 -2.76 8.92
CA SER A 187 -3.96 -2.58 8.74
C SER A 187 -4.33 -1.31 7.96
N ARG A 188 -3.65 -0.20 8.26
CA ARG A 188 -3.82 1.08 7.57
C ARG A 188 -3.53 1.00 6.06
N TYR A 189 -2.44 0.33 5.68
CA TYR A 189 -2.07 0.15 4.27
C TYR A 189 -3.08 -0.75 3.56
N THR A 190 -3.52 -1.83 4.22
CA THR A 190 -4.55 -2.74 3.70
C THR A 190 -5.86 -2.01 3.44
N GLN A 191 -6.34 -1.22 4.41
CA GLN A 191 -7.55 -0.42 4.27
C GLN A 191 -7.42 0.59 3.12
N TRP A 192 -6.31 1.33 3.07
CA TRP A 192 -6.03 2.27 2.00
C TRP A 192 -6.08 1.59 0.62
N ALA A 193 -5.27 0.56 0.40
CA ALA A 193 -5.16 -0.12 -0.88
C ALA A 193 -6.48 -0.77 -1.31
N ASN A 194 -7.21 -1.37 -0.37
CA ASN A 194 -8.52 -1.96 -0.64
C ASN A 194 -9.59 -0.91 -0.94
N SER A 195 -9.52 0.29 -0.37
CA SER A 195 -10.48 1.37 -0.61
C SER A 195 -10.41 2.01 -2.01
N LEU A 196 -9.29 1.89 -2.72
CA LEU A 196 -9.09 2.56 -4.00
C LEU A 196 -10.00 2.00 -5.10
N ASN A 197 -10.78 2.83 -5.78
CA ASN A 197 -11.44 2.42 -7.02
C ASN A 197 -10.52 2.56 -8.25
N ASN A 198 -10.94 2.06 -9.41
CA ASN A 198 -10.14 2.08 -10.64
C ASN A 198 -9.59 3.46 -11.03
N LYS A 199 -10.31 4.55 -10.77
CA LYS A 199 -9.81 5.92 -11.04
C LYS A 199 -8.78 6.36 -10.01
N GLN A 200 -9.00 6.02 -8.74
CA GLN A 200 -8.11 6.40 -7.64
C GLN A 200 -6.75 5.70 -7.72
N ILE A 201 -6.66 4.53 -8.36
CA ILE A 201 -5.38 3.84 -8.62
C ILE A 201 -4.37 4.79 -9.27
N TYR A 202 -4.79 5.50 -10.32
CA TYR A 202 -3.95 6.46 -11.06
C TYR A 202 -3.62 7.72 -10.26
N ASN A 203 -4.58 8.21 -9.48
CA ASN A 203 -4.39 9.44 -8.70
C ASN A 203 -3.50 9.22 -7.47
N GLN A 204 -3.38 7.98 -7.00
CA GLN A 204 -2.69 7.61 -5.77
C GLN A 204 -1.39 6.84 -5.99
N VAL A 205 -0.89 6.78 -7.24
CA VAL A 205 0.36 6.07 -7.57
C VAL A 205 1.58 6.61 -6.78
N PHE A 206 1.52 7.88 -6.37
CA PHE A 206 2.59 8.55 -5.62
C PHE A 206 2.23 8.83 -4.16
N THR A 207 1.31 8.10 -3.52
CA THR A 207 0.89 8.42 -2.13
C THR A 207 1.41 7.44 -1.07
N SER A 208 1.82 6.22 -1.43
CA SER A 208 2.15 5.15 -0.46
C SER A 208 3.50 4.46 -0.72
N TYR A 209 3.88 3.54 0.18
CA TYR A 209 5.16 2.80 0.14
C TYR A 209 5.22 1.71 -0.95
N GLY A 210 4.09 1.36 -1.56
CA GLY A 210 3.99 0.36 -2.62
C GLY A 210 3.09 0.81 -3.77
N PRO A 211 2.90 -0.05 -4.79
CA PRO A 211 1.99 0.24 -5.89
C PRO A 211 0.55 0.38 -5.38
N SER A 212 -0.25 1.21 -6.07
CA SER A 212 -1.67 1.40 -5.75
C SER A 212 -2.53 0.16 -6.04
N MET A 213 -1.95 -0.84 -6.70
CA MET A 213 -2.46 -2.20 -6.81
C MET A 213 -1.35 -3.17 -6.45
N ILE A 214 -1.57 -3.99 -5.42
CA ILE A 214 -0.52 -4.75 -4.73
C ILE A 214 -0.17 -6.04 -5.47
N ALA A 215 1.12 -6.33 -5.63
CA ALA A 215 1.59 -7.68 -5.89
C ALA A 215 1.53 -8.49 -4.58
N PRO A 216 1.07 -9.75 -4.59
CA PRO A 216 0.94 -10.62 -5.75
C PRO A 216 -0.45 -10.69 -6.37
N THR A 217 -1.36 -9.71 -6.18
CA THR A 217 -2.74 -9.83 -6.70
C THR A 217 -2.86 -9.86 -8.24
N TRP A 218 -1.76 -9.65 -8.96
CA TRP A 218 -1.73 -9.32 -10.37
C TRP A 218 -2.02 -10.49 -11.32
N CYS A 219 -2.80 -10.17 -12.35
CA CYS A 219 -3.07 -10.97 -13.54
C CYS A 219 -2.91 -10.09 -14.79
N MET A 220 -2.17 -10.57 -15.78
CA MET A 220 -1.96 -9.85 -17.03
C MET A 220 -1.67 -10.79 -18.20
N SER A 221 -1.77 -10.31 -19.43
CA SER A 221 -1.28 -11.06 -20.58
C SER A 221 0.26 -11.10 -20.60
N LYS A 222 0.82 -12.19 -21.14
CA LYS A 222 2.27 -12.31 -21.39
C LYS A 222 2.76 -11.21 -22.34
N LYS A 223 1.93 -10.78 -23.30
CA LYS A 223 2.21 -9.64 -24.19
C LYS A 223 2.38 -8.32 -23.43
N LEU A 224 1.53 -8.02 -22.43
CA LEU A 224 1.72 -6.82 -21.59
C LEU A 224 3.04 -6.92 -20.84
N TYR A 225 3.32 -8.06 -20.22
CA TYR A 225 4.56 -8.30 -19.49
C TYR A 225 5.81 -8.10 -20.37
N ASP A 226 5.83 -8.69 -21.58
CA ASP A 226 6.91 -8.55 -22.55
C ASP A 226 7.08 -7.09 -23.00
N LYS A 227 5.97 -6.35 -23.16
CA LYS A 227 6.00 -4.93 -23.52
C LYS A 227 6.56 -4.04 -22.41
N ILE A 228 6.36 -4.42 -21.15
CA ILE A 228 6.95 -3.73 -19.98
C ILE A 228 8.45 -4.02 -19.90
N GLY A 229 8.87 -5.24 -20.24
CA GLY A 229 10.25 -5.70 -20.18
C GLY A 229 10.61 -6.51 -18.93
N GLY A 230 9.61 -7.03 -18.22
CA GLY A 230 9.79 -7.86 -17.02
C GLY A 230 10.20 -7.10 -15.76
N PHE A 231 10.51 -7.84 -14.68
CA PHE A 231 10.97 -7.27 -13.42
C PHE A 231 12.47 -6.91 -13.48
N HIS A 232 12.87 -5.97 -12.64
CA HIS A 232 14.27 -5.58 -12.49
C HIS A 232 15.09 -6.67 -11.80
N GLU A 233 16.23 -7.07 -12.40
CA GLU A 233 17.07 -8.18 -11.90
C GLU A 233 18.44 -7.74 -11.33
N ARG A 234 18.85 -6.47 -11.49
CA ARG A 234 20.25 -6.06 -11.19
C ARG A 234 20.55 -5.94 -9.70
N GLU A 235 19.58 -5.46 -8.93
CA GLU A 235 19.69 -5.33 -7.48
C GLU A 235 18.86 -6.45 -6.83
N PRO A 236 19.49 -7.56 -6.38
CA PRO A 236 18.78 -8.77 -5.98
C PRO A 236 18.04 -8.64 -4.64
N VAL A 237 18.45 -7.68 -3.79
CA VAL A 237 17.92 -7.48 -2.44
C VAL A 237 17.60 -6.00 -2.22
N GLY A 238 16.46 -5.72 -1.58
CA GLY A 238 16.09 -4.37 -1.14
C GLY A 238 15.67 -3.42 -2.27
N TYR A 239 15.49 -3.93 -3.49
CA TYR A 239 14.92 -3.18 -4.61
C TYR A 239 13.42 -3.41 -4.68
N PRO A 240 12.57 -2.37 -4.75
CA PRO A 240 11.12 -2.53 -4.87
C PRO A 240 10.75 -2.83 -6.34
N GLU A 241 10.98 -4.07 -6.77
CA GLU A 241 10.80 -4.52 -8.14
C GLU A 241 9.35 -4.44 -8.60
N ASP A 242 8.40 -4.71 -7.71
CA ASP A 242 6.97 -4.60 -8.01
C ASP A 242 6.57 -3.13 -8.24
N LEU A 243 7.00 -2.22 -7.38
CA LEU A 243 6.73 -0.79 -7.57
C LEU A 243 7.34 -0.30 -8.88
N ARG A 244 8.55 -0.75 -9.21
CA ARG A 244 9.20 -0.40 -10.47
C ARG A 244 8.42 -0.92 -11.68
N PHE A 245 8.04 -2.19 -11.67
CA PHE A 245 7.24 -2.81 -12.73
C PHE A 245 5.92 -2.06 -12.95
N PHE A 246 5.24 -1.70 -11.85
CA PHE A 246 4.00 -0.94 -11.90
C PHE A 246 4.17 0.44 -12.56
N TYR A 247 5.28 1.14 -12.29
CA TYR A 247 5.59 2.40 -12.97
C TYR A 247 5.90 2.21 -14.45
N ASP A 248 6.63 1.16 -14.82
CA ASP A 248 6.93 0.89 -16.22
C ASP A 248 5.64 0.50 -17.00
N ALA A 249 4.68 -0.17 -16.34
CA ALA A 249 3.33 -0.38 -16.88
C ALA A 249 2.58 0.94 -17.13
N LEU A 250 2.65 1.90 -16.19
CA LEU A 250 2.05 3.22 -16.36
C LEU A 250 2.65 3.97 -17.55
N LYS A 251 3.98 3.89 -17.75
CA LYS A 251 4.69 4.58 -18.84
C LYS A 251 4.21 4.14 -20.22
N ILE A 252 3.94 2.85 -20.39
CA ILE A 252 3.47 2.30 -21.67
C ILE A 252 1.94 2.43 -21.87
N GLY A 253 1.25 3.07 -20.92
CA GLY A 253 -0.18 3.35 -20.99
C GLY A 253 -1.09 2.15 -20.67
N ALA A 254 -0.67 1.29 -19.74
CA ALA A 254 -1.48 0.17 -19.29
C ALA A 254 -2.75 0.62 -18.55
N ASP A 255 -3.82 -0.17 -18.69
CA ASP A 255 -5.05 -0.05 -17.93
C ASP A 255 -4.95 -0.85 -16.62
N PHE A 256 -5.55 -0.32 -15.55
CA PHE A 256 -5.60 -0.99 -14.26
C PHE A 256 -7.05 -1.26 -13.86
N VAL A 257 -7.38 -2.51 -13.57
CA VAL A 257 -8.71 -2.92 -13.13
C VAL A 257 -8.59 -3.69 -11.83
N LYS A 258 -9.25 -3.22 -10.77
CA LYS A 258 -9.28 -3.91 -9.48
C LYS A 258 -10.62 -4.59 -9.24
N ILE A 259 -10.56 -5.87 -8.86
CA ILE A 259 -11.71 -6.64 -8.39
C ILE A 259 -11.96 -6.29 -6.92
N GLU A 260 -13.22 -6.03 -6.56
CA GLU A 260 -13.60 -5.61 -5.19
C GLU A 260 -13.63 -6.75 -4.17
N GLU A 261 -13.50 -7.99 -4.63
CA GLU A 261 -13.39 -9.18 -3.79
C GLU A 261 -11.94 -9.40 -3.33
N SER A 262 -11.77 -9.85 -2.09
CA SER A 262 -10.48 -10.30 -1.55
C SER A 262 -10.14 -11.68 -2.12
N LEU A 263 -9.23 -11.75 -3.08
CA LEU A 263 -8.85 -13.02 -3.73
C LEU A 263 -7.49 -13.57 -3.29
N VAL A 264 -6.74 -12.80 -2.49
CA VAL A 264 -5.44 -13.18 -1.96
C VAL A 264 -5.43 -12.94 -0.46
N THR A 265 -4.93 -13.92 0.28
CA THR A 265 -4.56 -13.74 1.68
C THR A 265 -3.05 -13.59 1.75
N TYR A 266 -2.62 -12.35 1.97
CA TYR A 266 -1.23 -11.94 2.05
C TYR A 266 -0.67 -12.25 3.44
N ARG A 267 0.37 -13.08 3.52
CA ARG A 267 1.03 -13.41 4.79
C ARG A 267 2.08 -12.36 5.15
N TYR A 268 1.99 -11.84 6.36
CA TYR A 268 3.03 -11.00 6.94
C TYR A 268 3.85 -11.84 7.93
N HIS A 269 5.17 -11.86 7.76
CA HIS A 269 6.09 -12.53 8.67
C HIS A 269 7.47 -11.84 8.69
N PRO A 270 8.31 -12.05 9.73
CA PRO A 270 9.59 -11.35 9.87
C PRO A 270 10.64 -11.64 8.78
N LYS A 271 10.39 -12.62 7.92
CA LYS A 271 11.28 -13.00 6.80
C LYS A 271 10.80 -12.49 5.44
N CYS A 272 9.75 -11.67 5.38
CA CYS A 272 9.25 -11.13 4.11
C CYS A 272 10.34 -10.28 3.43
N THR A 273 10.57 -10.51 2.13
CA THR A 273 11.59 -9.79 1.35
C THR A 273 11.34 -8.28 1.32
N SER A 274 10.09 -7.85 1.43
CA SER A 274 9.70 -6.43 1.49
C SER A 274 10.33 -5.67 2.65
N LEU A 275 10.75 -6.35 3.73
CA LEU A 275 11.40 -5.73 4.89
C LEU A 275 12.81 -5.23 4.58
N TYR A 276 13.45 -5.73 3.52
CA TYR A 276 14.76 -5.24 3.07
C TYR A 276 14.66 -3.98 2.20
N VAL A 277 13.45 -3.59 1.77
CA VAL A 277 13.24 -2.39 0.95
C VAL A 277 13.21 -1.15 1.85
N THR A 278 14.17 -0.25 1.67
CA THR A 278 14.25 0.98 2.47
C THR A 278 13.28 2.06 1.98
N GLU A 279 12.75 2.88 2.89
CA GLU A 279 11.99 4.09 2.52
C GLU A 279 12.79 4.99 1.57
N LYS A 280 14.09 5.16 1.82
CA LYS A 280 14.95 6.00 0.99
C LYS A 280 14.94 5.54 -0.47
N MET A 281 14.94 4.23 -0.71
CA MET A 281 14.86 3.66 -2.06
C MET A 281 13.51 3.95 -2.71
N ILE A 282 12.41 3.68 -1.99
CA ILE A 282 11.04 3.96 -2.45
C ILE A 282 10.87 5.44 -2.78
N TRP A 283 11.36 6.32 -1.91
CA TRP A 283 11.33 7.76 -2.09
C TRP A 283 12.08 8.18 -3.36
N LYS A 284 13.32 7.72 -3.53
CA LYS A 284 14.12 8.01 -4.73
C LYS A 284 13.40 7.57 -6.01
N MET A 285 12.81 6.37 -6.01
CA MET A 285 12.06 5.85 -7.15
C MET A 285 10.81 6.68 -7.43
N ARG A 286 10.03 7.02 -6.40
CA ARG A 286 8.83 7.88 -6.52
C ARG A 286 9.16 9.23 -7.11
N ILE A 287 10.23 9.88 -6.63
CA ILE A 287 10.66 11.18 -7.15
C ILE A 287 11.06 11.07 -8.62
N ALA A 288 11.89 10.10 -8.98
CA ALA A 288 12.29 9.91 -10.38
C ALA A 288 11.07 9.69 -11.30
N MET A 289 10.11 8.87 -10.88
CA MET A 289 8.90 8.60 -11.65
C MET A 289 7.95 9.79 -11.70
N PHE A 290 7.85 10.58 -10.62
CA PHE A 290 7.07 11.81 -10.59
C PHE A 290 7.66 12.87 -11.53
N GLU A 291 8.99 13.00 -11.54
CA GLU A 291 9.69 13.89 -12.47
C GLU A 291 9.41 13.50 -13.93
N GLU A 292 9.51 12.22 -14.26
CA GLU A 292 9.34 11.71 -15.62
C GLU A 292 7.89 11.74 -16.10
N LEU A 293 6.93 11.28 -15.28
CA LEU A 293 5.52 11.14 -15.69
C LEU A 293 4.72 12.44 -15.57
N VAL A 294 5.10 13.31 -14.64
CA VAL A 294 4.34 14.51 -14.27
C VAL A 294 5.13 15.79 -14.57
N LEU A 295 6.30 15.99 -13.94
CA LEU A 295 7.00 17.27 -14.03
C LEU A 295 7.64 17.54 -15.40
N SER A 296 7.92 16.50 -16.19
CA SER A 296 8.34 16.63 -17.59
C SER A 296 7.35 17.43 -18.46
N LYS A 297 6.07 17.43 -18.07
CA LYS A 297 4.98 18.12 -18.77
C LYS A 297 4.74 19.53 -18.23
N TRP A 298 5.28 19.87 -17.06
CA TRP A 298 5.01 21.13 -16.39
C TRP A 298 6.16 22.11 -16.62
N LYS A 299 5.85 23.33 -17.06
CA LYS A 299 6.85 24.40 -17.23
C LYS A 299 7.25 25.02 -15.89
N LYS A 300 6.26 25.21 -15.02
CA LYS A 300 6.38 25.77 -13.67
C LYS A 300 5.30 25.16 -12.79
N PHE A 301 5.54 25.08 -11.49
CA PHE A 301 4.56 24.58 -10.52
C PHE A 301 4.83 25.11 -9.11
N MET A 302 3.84 24.99 -8.23
CA MET A 302 3.97 25.31 -6.80
C MET A 302 3.96 24.03 -5.95
N ILE A 303 4.56 24.08 -4.75
CA ILE A 303 4.53 22.98 -3.79
C ILE A 303 3.61 23.35 -2.62
N TRP A 304 2.54 22.60 -2.40
CA TRP A 304 1.72 22.77 -1.20
C TRP A 304 2.33 21.98 -0.04
N GLY A 305 2.73 22.71 1.00
CA GLY A 305 3.28 22.19 2.25
C GLY A 305 4.74 22.63 2.43
N ALA A 306 4.97 23.72 3.15
CA ALA A 306 6.30 24.22 3.49
C ALA A 306 6.93 23.51 4.71
N GLY A 307 6.44 22.30 5.03
CA GLY A 307 6.92 21.46 6.12
C GLY A 307 8.10 20.55 5.73
N LYS A 308 8.43 19.60 6.62
CA LYS A 308 9.54 18.64 6.44
C LYS A 308 9.42 17.88 5.10
N ILE A 309 8.23 17.38 4.76
CA ILE A 309 7.97 16.58 3.55
C ILE A 309 8.11 17.42 2.27
N GLY A 310 7.43 18.57 2.16
CA GLY A 310 7.54 19.39 0.95
C GLY A 310 8.95 19.94 0.73
N LYS A 311 9.67 20.27 1.81
CA LYS A 311 11.09 20.63 1.71
C LYS A 311 11.95 19.42 1.30
N LYS A 312 11.70 18.21 1.82
CA LYS A 312 12.35 16.95 1.37
C LYS A 312 12.09 16.70 -0.11
N PHE A 313 10.85 16.89 -0.57
CA PHE A 313 10.45 16.78 -1.97
C PHE A 313 11.26 17.75 -2.84
N TYR A 314 11.24 19.05 -2.53
CA TYR A 314 12.02 20.05 -3.26
C TYR A 314 13.51 19.68 -3.35
N ARG A 315 14.13 19.28 -2.23
CA ARG A 315 15.56 18.90 -2.20
C ARG A 315 15.87 17.64 -3.02
N SER A 316 14.89 16.77 -3.23
CA SER A 316 15.06 15.51 -3.95
C SER A 316 14.92 15.66 -5.47
N LEU A 317 14.37 16.79 -5.93
CA LEU A 317 14.22 17.09 -7.35
C LEU A 317 15.58 17.35 -8.03
N SER A 318 15.65 16.98 -9.30
CA SER A 318 16.74 17.37 -10.20
C SER A 318 16.91 18.90 -10.25
N ASN A 319 18.11 19.35 -10.64
CA ASN A 319 18.39 20.78 -10.77
C ASN A 319 17.38 21.46 -11.72
N GLU A 320 17.06 20.81 -12.83
CA GLU A 320 16.10 21.32 -13.81
C GLU A 320 14.70 21.50 -13.20
N ASN A 321 14.17 20.48 -12.52
CA ASN A 321 12.82 20.57 -11.95
C ASN A 321 12.74 21.47 -10.72
N ARG A 322 13.83 21.67 -9.98
CA ARG A 322 13.88 22.67 -8.90
C ARG A 322 13.69 24.10 -9.42
N LEU A 323 14.22 24.42 -10.59
CA LEU A 323 14.05 25.74 -11.23
C LEU A 323 12.61 25.99 -11.68
N LYS A 324 11.79 24.95 -11.84
CA LYS A 324 10.37 25.05 -12.19
C LYS A 324 9.49 25.43 -10.97
N VAL A 325 10.01 25.30 -9.74
CA VAL A 325 9.26 25.60 -8.52
C VAL A 325 9.18 27.11 -8.33
N THR A 326 7.97 27.67 -8.34
CA THR A 326 7.76 29.12 -8.20
C THR A 326 7.53 29.57 -6.76
N ALA A 327 6.87 28.73 -5.95
CA ALA A 327 6.56 29.02 -4.56
C ALA A 327 6.24 27.73 -3.78
N PHE A 328 6.42 27.80 -2.47
CA PHE A 328 5.69 26.97 -1.53
C PHE A 328 4.38 27.66 -1.15
N CYS A 329 3.33 26.87 -0.90
CA CYS A 329 2.07 27.35 -0.36
C CYS A 329 1.78 26.66 0.97
N ASP A 330 1.29 27.39 1.97
CA ASP A 330 0.93 26.84 3.28
C ASP A 330 -0.25 27.61 3.91
N ILE A 331 -0.84 27.03 4.95
CA ILE A 331 -1.88 27.67 5.78
C ILE A 331 -1.35 28.04 7.17
N ASP A 332 -0.19 27.50 7.53
CA ASP A 332 0.45 27.73 8.82
C ASP A 332 1.02 29.15 8.90
N VAL A 333 0.47 29.96 9.81
CA VAL A 333 0.84 31.36 10.01
C VAL A 333 2.33 31.54 10.32
N LYS A 334 2.97 30.61 11.05
CA LYS A 334 4.40 30.72 11.37
C LYS A 334 5.25 30.55 10.11
N LYS A 335 4.88 29.61 9.23
CA LYS A 335 5.58 29.41 7.96
C LYS A 335 5.34 30.56 6.99
N LEU A 336 4.14 31.11 6.97
CA LEU A 336 3.82 32.30 6.19
C LEU A 336 4.58 33.53 6.69
N TYR A 337 4.73 33.69 8.00
CA TYR A 337 5.55 34.75 8.59
C TYR A 337 7.04 34.64 8.21
N CYS A 338 7.57 33.42 8.14
CA CYS A 338 8.92 33.18 7.61
C CYS A 338 9.05 33.63 6.14
N GLY A 339 7.99 33.49 5.35
CA GLY A 339 7.84 34.09 4.01
C GLY A 339 8.70 33.49 2.90
N ARG A 340 9.71 32.69 3.22
CA ARG A 340 10.60 32.05 2.26
C ARG A 340 11.26 30.78 2.78
N TYR A 341 11.65 29.91 1.87
CA TYR A 341 12.49 28.75 2.10
C TYR A 341 13.85 28.95 1.43
N GLU A 342 14.93 28.82 2.19
CA GLU A 342 16.30 28.88 1.70
C GLU A 342 16.89 27.47 1.59
N TYR A 343 17.25 27.07 0.37
CA TYR A 343 17.91 25.80 0.11
C TYR A 343 19.43 25.95 0.31
N PHE A 344 19.85 25.69 1.54
CA PHE A 344 21.25 25.67 1.95
C PHE A 344 21.89 24.30 1.67
N VAL A 345 23.09 24.31 1.10
CA VAL A 345 23.90 23.09 0.90
C VAL A 345 25.09 23.12 1.86
N PRO A 346 25.09 22.29 2.92
CA PRO A 346 26.12 22.33 3.97
C PRO A 346 27.54 22.21 3.44
N GLY A 347 27.79 21.29 2.50
CA GLY A 347 29.12 21.09 1.92
C GLY A 347 29.66 22.28 1.12
N GLN A 348 28.78 23.14 0.59
CA GLN A 348 29.17 24.35 -0.16
C GLN A 348 29.04 25.64 0.66
N ARG A 349 28.51 25.55 1.89
CA ARG A 349 28.25 26.67 2.80
C ARG A 349 27.54 27.86 2.13
N ARG A 350 26.62 27.60 1.19
CA ARG A 350 25.87 28.64 0.48
C ARG A 350 24.41 28.26 0.25
N VAL A 351 23.58 29.29 0.13
CA VAL A 351 22.19 29.17 -0.32
C VAL A 351 22.19 29.09 -1.85
N LEU A 352 21.67 27.98 -2.39
CA LEU A 352 21.59 27.77 -3.84
C LEU A 352 20.29 28.29 -4.45
N ALA A 353 19.23 28.39 -3.64
CA ALA A 353 17.94 28.90 -4.09
C ALA A 353 17.14 29.44 -2.90
N THR A 354 16.35 30.47 -3.16
CA THR A 354 15.37 31.01 -2.22
C THR A 354 14.00 30.95 -2.89
N VAL A 355 13.06 30.25 -2.27
CA VAL A 355 11.71 30.01 -2.81
C VAL A 355 10.71 30.70 -1.88
N PRO A 356 9.81 31.56 -2.36
CA PRO A 356 8.83 32.23 -1.50
C PRO A 356 7.85 31.21 -0.88
N ILE A 357 7.37 31.51 0.33
CA ILE A 357 6.26 30.79 0.98
C ILE A 357 5.07 31.74 0.99
N ILE A 358 4.02 31.40 0.23
CA ILE A 358 2.83 32.23 0.07
C ILE A 358 1.59 31.59 0.71
N PRO A 359 0.57 32.38 1.05
CA PRO A 359 -0.72 31.86 1.49
C PRO A 359 -1.38 30.91 0.48
N LEU A 360 -2.07 29.87 0.96
CA LEU A 360 -2.73 28.88 0.09
C LEU A 360 -3.78 29.49 -0.85
N ASN A 361 -4.41 30.61 -0.49
CA ASN A 361 -5.38 31.31 -1.34
C ASN A 361 -4.75 32.05 -2.53
N GLU A 362 -3.41 32.17 -2.58
CA GLU A 362 -2.65 32.76 -3.69
C GLU A 362 -2.09 31.70 -4.64
N VAL A 363 -2.45 30.42 -4.45
CA VAL A 363 -1.89 29.32 -5.21
C VAL A 363 -2.28 29.37 -6.69
N VAL A 364 -1.32 29.07 -7.57
CA VAL A 364 -1.52 28.97 -9.02
C VAL A 364 -1.16 27.57 -9.49
N ALA A 365 -2.08 26.95 -10.24
CA ALA A 365 -1.87 25.62 -10.80
C ALA A 365 -0.78 25.62 -11.90
N PRO A 366 -0.04 24.51 -12.08
CA PRO A 366 -0.17 23.23 -11.37
C PRO A 366 0.51 23.20 -10.00
N ILE A 367 0.05 22.30 -9.11
CA ILE A 367 0.50 22.19 -7.72
C ILE A 367 0.90 20.74 -7.41
N ALA A 368 2.06 20.55 -6.80
CA ALA A 368 2.43 19.30 -6.16
C ALA A 368 2.02 19.34 -4.68
N ILE A 369 1.16 18.42 -4.25
CA ILE A 369 0.65 18.37 -2.87
C ILE A 369 1.58 17.48 -2.04
N CYS A 370 2.23 18.07 -1.04
CA CYS A 370 3.19 17.40 -0.15
C CYS A 370 2.72 17.47 1.31
N LEU A 371 1.53 16.94 1.55
CA LEU A 371 0.90 16.86 2.87
C LEU A 371 0.93 15.43 3.40
N ARG A 372 0.91 15.25 4.72
CA ARG A 372 0.58 13.94 5.30
C ARG A 372 -0.91 13.69 5.08
N MET A 373 -1.24 12.72 4.23
CA MET A 373 -2.62 12.33 3.86
C MET A 373 -3.41 11.74 5.05
N ASP A 374 -2.71 11.44 6.14
CA ASP A 374 -3.20 10.90 7.41
C ASP A 374 -4.20 11.84 8.10
N PHE A 375 -4.18 13.13 7.73
CA PHE A 375 -4.91 14.20 8.41
C PHE A 375 -6.02 14.82 7.57
N LEU A 376 -6.14 14.46 6.30
CA LEU A 376 -7.07 15.09 5.37
C LEU A 376 -7.65 14.02 4.45
N ASP A 377 -8.95 13.76 4.58
CA ASP A 377 -9.68 12.99 3.55
C ASP A 377 -9.44 13.67 2.19
N CYS A 378 -9.33 12.90 1.10
CA CYS A 378 -9.33 13.44 -0.26
C CYS A 378 -10.50 14.42 -0.45
N ASN A 379 -11.65 14.18 0.20
CA ASN A 379 -12.78 15.11 0.19
C ASN A 379 -12.48 16.42 0.93
N GLU A 380 -11.75 16.40 2.05
CA GLU A 380 -11.34 17.62 2.76
C GLU A 380 -10.31 18.42 1.96
N ILE A 381 -9.33 17.75 1.34
CA ILE A 381 -8.39 18.42 0.42
C ILE A 381 -9.16 19.03 -0.75
N MET A 382 -10.08 18.29 -1.36
CA MET A 382 -10.90 18.79 -2.47
C MET A 382 -11.83 19.93 -2.03
N MET A 383 -12.37 19.88 -0.81
CA MET A 383 -13.13 20.98 -0.22
C MET A 383 -12.25 22.19 0.07
N MET A 384 -11.00 22.00 0.53
CA MET A 384 -10.05 23.08 0.75
C MET A 384 -9.64 23.70 -0.59
N ILE A 385 -9.35 22.91 -1.62
CA ILE A 385 -9.11 23.39 -2.98
C ILE A 385 -10.34 24.16 -3.49
N ALA A 386 -11.54 23.61 -3.35
CA ALA A 386 -12.78 24.27 -3.74
C ALA A 386 -13.06 25.57 -2.96
N ARG A 387 -12.69 25.63 -1.67
CA ARG A 387 -12.86 26.80 -0.80
C ARG A 387 -11.82 27.90 -1.07
N TYR A 388 -10.58 27.53 -1.38
CA TYR A 388 -9.45 28.48 -1.41
C TYR A 388 -8.95 28.83 -2.81
N CYS A 389 -9.28 28.07 -3.87
CA CYS A 389 -8.96 28.39 -5.27
C CYS A 389 -9.63 27.40 -6.23
N ILE A 390 -10.81 27.68 -6.83
CA ILE A 390 -11.01 27.83 -8.30
C ILE A 390 -12.38 28.52 -8.58
N ARG A 391 -12.39 29.80 -8.98
CA ARG A 391 -13.55 30.47 -9.62
C ARG A 391 -13.87 29.94 -11.04
N ARG A 392 -13.37 28.75 -11.41
CA ARG A 392 -13.46 28.08 -12.72
C ARG A 392 -13.36 26.55 -12.61
N VAL A 393 -14.05 25.93 -11.65
CA VAL A 393 -14.43 24.51 -11.79
C VAL A 393 -15.94 24.42 -11.85
N VAL A 394 -16.44 23.93 -12.99
CA VAL A 394 -17.83 23.49 -13.12
C VAL A 394 -17.89 22.06 -12.59
N CYS A 395 -18.55 21.86 -11.45
CA CYS A 395 -18.95 20.53 -10.97
C CYS A 395 -20.43 20.60 -10.55
N PRO A 396 -21.37 19.93 -11.25
CA PRO A 396 -22.81 20.05 -10.99
C PRO A 396 -23.31 19.39 -9.69
N GLN A 397 -22.43 18.96 -8.77
CA GLN A 397 -22.82 18.12 -7.62
C GLN A 397 -22.61 18.76 -6.24
N LEU A 398 -22.27 20.05 -6.17
CA LEU A 398 -22.13 20.79 -4.91
C LEU A 398 -23.39 21.59 -4.58
N MET A 399 -24.49 20.90 -4.32
CA MET A 399 -25.55 21.39 -3.45
C MET A 399 -25.98 20.24 -2.53
N LEU A 400 -26.05 20.53 -1.23
CA LEU A 400 -26.23 19.64 -0.08
C LEU A 400 -24.91 19.08 0.48
N TRP A 401 -24.43 19.76 1.53
CA TRP A 401 -24.16 19.18 2.85
C TRP A 401 -23.59 20.30 3.74
N ARG A 402 -24.49 20.98 4.46
CA ARG A 402 -24.17 21.62 5.74
C ARG A 402 -24.62 20.61 6.80
N GLY A 403 -23.68 20.05 7.56
CA GLY A 403 -24.00 19.07 8.59
C GLY A 403 -22.85 18.87 9.57
N LEU A 404 -22.97 19.55 10.71
CA LEU A 404 -22.25 19.39 11.98
C LEU A 404 -21.36 18.15 12.14
N ALA A 405 -20.03 18.36 12.18
CA ALA A 405 -19.13 17.49 12.94
C ALA A 405 -18.95 18.14 14.32
N ALA A 406 -19.35 17.44 15.40
CA ALA A 406 -19.08 17.87 16.76
C ALA A 406 -17.56 17.88 17.00
N ARG A 407 -17.02 18.98 17.55
CA ARG A 407 -15.59 19.07 17.91
C ARG A 407 -15.34 18.20 19.15
N VAL A 408 -14.56 17.13 19.00
CA VAL A 408 -14.00 16.39 20.13
C VAL A 408 -12.93 17.28 20.79
N PRO A 409 -12.89 17.41 22.13
CA PRO A 409 -11.93 18.26 22.83
C PRO A 409 -10.49 17.71 22.73
N ASP A 410 -9.53 18.62 22.62
CA ASP A 410 -8.10 18.31 22.61
C ASP A 410 -7.58 18.13 24.06
N VAL A 411 -6.65 17.20 24.26
CA VAL A 411 -5.99 16.88 25.53
C VAL A 411 -4.66 17.62 25.63
N LYS A 412 -4.38 18.27 26.76
CA LYS A 412 -3.08 18.93 27.00
C LYS A 412 -2.06 17.91 27.52
N VAL A 413 -0.94 17.72 26.82
CA VAL A 413 0.13 16.80 27.22
C VAL A 413 1.38 17.59 27.66
N ARG A 414 1.91 17.27 28.83
CA ARG A 414 3.17 17.84 29.37
C ARG A 414 4.27 16.78 29.35
N PHE A 415 5.36 17.06 28.64
CA PHE A 415 6.57 16.25 28.61
C PHE A 415 7.64 16.91 29.48
N LYS A 416 8.04 16.27 30.57
CA LYS A 416 9.22 16.68 31.34
C LYS A 416 10.47 16.11 30.69
N ASN A 417 11.26 16.98 30.06
CA ASN A 417 12.48 16.61 29.34
C ASN A 417 13.67 17.39 29.91
N ARG A 418 14.66 16.70 30.52
CA ARG A 418 15.90 17.30 31.05
C ARG A 418 15.69 18.55 31.94
N GLY A 419 14.64 18.53 32.76
CA GLY A 419 14.29 19.63 33.67
C GLY A 419 13.40 20.73 33.05
N GLU A 420 13.17 20.70 31.73
CA GLU A 420 12.21 21.58 31.05
C GLU A 420 10.85 20.89 30.90
N THR A 421 9.77 21.67 30.94
CA THR A 421 8.42 21.17 30.67
C THR A 421 7.97 21.65 29.30
N LEU A 422 7.81 20.72 28.36
CA LEU A 422 7.33 20.96 27.01
C LEU A 422 5.84 20.62 26.93
N GLU A 423 5.03 21.50 26.36
CA GLU A 423 3.58 21.32 26.29
C GLU A 423 3.08 21.21 24.84
N ALA A 424 2.14 20.30 24.60
CA ALA A 424 1.49 20.14 23.31
C ALA A 424 0.00 19.76 23.47
N MET A 425 -0.81 20.08 22.47
CA MET A 425 -2.19 19.62 22.39
C MET A 425 -2.26 18.35 21.54
N GLY A 426 -2.84 17.29 22.08
CA GLY A 426 -3.05 16.02 21.42
C GLY A 426 -4.54 15.72 21.25
N LYS A 427 -4.91 15.04 20.16
CA LYS A 427 -6.28 14.58 19.94
C LYS A 427 -6.48 13.20 20.54
N ILE A 428 -7.70 12.93 21.00
CA ILE A 428 -8.11 11.59 21.41
C ILE A 428 -7.84 10.59 20.27
N GLY A 429 -7.20 9.47 20.60
CA GLY A 429 -6.74 8.44 19.68
C GLY A 429 -5.30 8.61 19.18
N GLN A 430 -4.67 9.78 19.36
CA GLN A 430 -3.25 9.98 19.03
C GLN A 430 -2.36 9.34 20.08
N SER A 431 -1.23 8.81 19.64
CA SER A 431 -0.17 8.32 20.52
C SER A 431 0.65 9.47 21.12
N LEU A 432 1.26 9.28 22.30
CA LEU A 432 2.16 10.27 22.87
C LEU A 432 3.34 10.60 21.94
N TYR A 433 3.82 9.60 21.19
CA TYR A 433 4.81 9.82 20.14
C TYR A 433 4.30 10.79 19.06
N GLU A 434 3.09 10.59 18.56
CA GLU A 434 2.49 11.48 17.57
C GLU A 434 2.31 12.89 18.12
N VAL A 435 2.00 13.06 19.40
CA VAL A 435 1.89 14.39 20.03
C VAL A 435 3.22 15.13 19.97
N VAL A 436 4.33 14.50 20.36
CA VAL A 436 5.68 15.09 20.29
C VAL A 436 6.03 15.49 18.85
N VAL A 437 5.80 14.59 17.89
CA VAL A 437 6.17 14.80 16.49
C VAL A 437 5.28 15.83 15.79
N ASN A 438 3.98 15.84 16.09
CA ASN A 438 3.03 16.77 15.48
C ASN A 438 3.21 18.20 15.99
N ALA A 439 3.56 18.35 17.26
CA ALA A 439 3.85 19.66 17.86
C ALA A 439 5.29 20.12 17.62
N ASP A 440 6.14 19.29 16.98
CA ASP A 440 7.56 19.55 16.72
C ASP A 440 8.32 19.93 18.00
N LEU A 441 8.05 19.19 19.09
CA LEU A 441 8.72 19.42 20.38
C LEU A 441 10.21 19.09 20.25
N PRO A 442 11.11 19.92 20.80
CA PRO A 442 12.56 19.74 20.68
C PRO A 442 13.08 18.65 21.63
N ILE A 443 12.75 17.39 21.34
CA ILE A 443 13.22 16.22 22.08
C ILE A 443 14.17 15.43 21.16
N ASP A 444 15.46 15.68 21.32
CA ASP A 444 16.49 15.12 20.44
C ASP A 444 16.54 13.59 20.48
N GLY A 445 16.51 12.97 19.31
CA GLY A 445 16.55 11.50 19.18
C GLY A 445 15.21 10.80 19.45
N TYR A 446 14.16 11.52 19.86
CA TYR A 446 12.89 10.92 20.23
C TYR A 446 12.14 10.33 19.02
N GLY A 447 11.73 9.06 19.14
CA GLY A 447 10.89 8.38 18.14
C GLY A 447 11.58 8.06 16.82
N ALA A 448 12.83 7.61 16.86
CA ALA A 448 13.68 7.27 15.73
C ALA A 448 13.14 6.16 14.80
N CYS A 449 12.28 5.25 15.29
CA CYS A 449 11.56 4.27 14.46
C CYS A 449 10.22 4.78 13.91
N GLU A 450 9.94 6.07 14.10
CA GLU A 450 8.70 6.71 13.68
C GLU A 450 7.41 6.08 14.24
N GLY A 451 7.51 5.41 15.39
CA GLY A 451 6.37 4.83 16.11
C GLY A 451 6.00 3.41 15.69
N THR A 452 6.86 2.70 14.97
CA THR A 452 6.59 1.34 14.45
C THR A 452 6.97 0.19 15.42
N LEU A 453 7.13 0.47 16.72
CA LEU A 453 7.60 -0.53 17.71
C LEU A 453 8.88 -1.26 17.27
N ALA A 454 9.88 -0.51 16.78
CA ALA A 454 11.15 -1.08 16.29
C ALA A 454 12.40 -0.45 16.94
N CYS A 455 12.21 0.40 17.95
CA CYS A 455 13.27 0.96 18.79
C CYS A 455 12.67 1.45 20.12
N CYS A 456 13.51 1.80 21.09
CA CYS A 456 13.10 2.33 22.38
C CYS A 456 13.17 3.86 22.51
N THR A 457 13.50 4.59 21.45
CA THR A 457 13.77 6.05 21.55
C THR A 457 12.56 6.93 21.87
N CYS A 458 11.34 6.41 21.84
CA CYS A 458 10.13 7.12 22.29
C CYS A 458 9.73 6.74 23.72
N HIS A 459 10.62 6.09 24.46
CA HIS A 459 10.43 5.72 25.85
C HIS A 459 10.01 6.94 26.69
N VAL A 460 8.98 6.72 27.49
CA VAL A 460 8.45 7.66 28.48
C VAL A 460 8.17 6.92 29.79
N ILE A 461 8.30 7.64 30.89
CA ILE A 461 7.96 7.16 32.23
C ILE A 461 6.65 7.81 32.65
N LEU A 462 5.67 6.98 33.00
CA LEU A 462 4.33 7.40 33.36
C LEU A 462 4.16 7.53 34.88
N GLN A 463 3.18 8.34 35.30
CA GLN A 463 2.70 8.32 36.67
C GLN A 463 1.97 6.99 36.95
N SER A 464 1.94 6.53 38.21
CA SER A 464 1.38 5.23 38.58
C SER A 464 -0.09 5.08 38.16
N GLU A 465 -0.87 6.14 38.32
CA GLU A 465 -2.29 6.21 37.98
C GLU A 465 -2.51 6.12 36.47
N HIS A 466 -1.66 6.79 35.68
CA HIS A 466 -1.70 6.73 34.22
C HIS A 466 -1.24 5.34 33.74
N TYR A 467 -0.22 4.74 34.33
CA TYR A 467 0.23 3.41 33.94
C TYR A 467 -0.84 2.33 34.16
N LYS A 468 -1.50 2.34 35.32
CA LYS A 468 -2.48 1.32 35.73
C LYS A 468 -3.73 1.24 34.83
N ARG A 469 -4.09 2.32 34.14
CA ARG A 469 -5.26 2.36 33.23
C ARG A 469 -4.94 1.90 31.80
N LEU A 470 -3.66 1.79 31.44
CA LEU A 470 -3.26 1.38 30.09
C LEU A 470 -3.28 -0.15 29.96
N PRO A 471 -3.51 -0.68 28.75
CA PRO A 471 -3.25 -2.09 28.47
C PRO A 471 -1.81 -2.46 28.82
N LEU A 472 -1.60 -3.69 29.28
CA LEU A 472 -0.25 -4.20 29.56
C LEU A 472 0.65 -4.07 28.32
N PRO A 473 1.95 -3.77 28.49
CA PRO A 473 2.89 -3.79 27.38
C PRO A 473 2.96 -5.19 26.76
N VAL A 474 3.10 -5.24 25.43
CA VAL A 474 3.36 -6.49 24.70
C VAL A 474 4.82 -6.92 24.86
N GLU A 475 5.11 -8.19 24.60
CA GLU A 475 6.47 -8.76 24.79
C GLU A 475 7.52 -7.99 23.98
N GLU A 476 7.21 -7.62 22.73
CA GLU A 476 8.10 -6.84 21.88
C GLU A 476 8.35 -5.41 22.39
N GLU A 477 7.40 -4.84 23.15
CA GLU A 477 7.58 -3.56 23.82
C GLU A 477 8.54 -3.70 25.01
N LEU A 478 8.42 -4.79 25.78
CA LEU A 478 9.28 -5.09 26.91
C LEU A 478 10.73 -5.33 26.46
N ASP A 479 10.94 -6.13 25.40
CA ASP A 479 12.27 -6.39 24.83
C ASP A 479 13.00 -5.10 24.43
N LEU A 480 12.26 -4.11 23.92
CA LEU A 480 12.81 -2.82 23.56
C LEU A 480 13.06 -1.95 24.79
N LEU A 481 12.18 -1.98 25.79
CA LEU A 481 12.33 -1.23 27.03
C LEU A 481 13.53 -1.72 27.86
N ASP A 482 13.91 -2.99 27.77
CA ASP A 482 15.13 -3.52 28.40
C ASP A 482 16.41 -2.87 27.87
N LEU A 483 16.36 -2.36 26.63
CA LEU A 483 17.44 -1.63 25.99
C LEU A 483 17.37 -0.12 26.23
N ALA A 484 16.30 0.36 26.88
CA ALA A 484 16.05 1.78 27.10
C ALA A 484 16.80 2.27 28.36
N PRO A 485 17.49 3.42 28.27
CA PRO A 485 18.13 4.03 29.44
C PRO A 485 17.07 4.47 30.46
N GLU A 486 17.41 4.36 31.74
CA GLU A 486 16.54 4.81 32.86
C GLU A 486 15.15 4.14 32.87
N ALA A 487 15.03 2.92 32.33
CA ALA A 487 13.80 2.15 32.40
C ALA A 487 13.39 1.85 33.85
N THR A 488 12.08 1.91 34.10
CA THR A 488 11.42 1.68 35.40
C THR A 488 10.18 0.83 35.19
N ASP A 489 9.58 0.32 36.27
CA ASP A 489 8.31 -0.42 36.20
C ASP A 489 7.15 0.35 35.52
N PHE A 490 7.18 1.70 35.59
CA PHE A 490 6.19 2.57 34.91
C PHE A 490 6.58 3.02 33.50
N SER A 491 7.59 2.39 32.90
CA SER A 491 8.08 2.72 31.57
C SER A 491 7.23 2.12 30.47
N ARG A 492 7.01 2.90 29.42
CA ARG A 492 6.26 2.53 28.23
C ARG A 492 6.85 3.23 27.00
N LEU A 493 6.58 2.71 25.82
CA LEU A 493 6.95 3.38 24.57
C LEU A 493 5.83 4.34 24.15
N GLY A 494 6.17 5.60 23.90
CA GLY A 494 5.22 6.66 23.55
C GLY A 494 4.37 6.35 22.31
N CYS A 495 4.83 5.47 21.43
CA CYS A 495 4.07 5.01 20.26
C CYS A 495 2.97 3.99 20.60
N GLN A 496 3.02 3.35 21.77
CA GLN A 496 2.03 2.37 22.23
C GLN A 496 0.94 2.98 23.13
N ILE A 497 1.11 4.24 23.56
CA ILE A 497 0.20 4.91 24.49
C ILE A 497 -0.69 5.87 23.71
N LYS A 498 -1.99 5.59 23.61
CA LYS A 498 -2.98 6.47 22.98
C LYS A 498 -3.72 7.34 24.00
N LEU A 499 -3.96 8.59 23.64
CA LEU A 499 -4.79 9.51 24.40
C LEU A 499 -6.26 9.08 24.37
N THR A 500 -6.92 9.08 25.52
CA THR A 500 -8.35 8.77 25.68
C THR A 500 -9.11 9.95 26.30
N GLU A 501 -10.43 9.85 26.43
CA GLU A 501 -11.23 10.88 27.12
C GLU A 501 -10.83 11.05 28.60
N GLU A 502 -10.31 9.99 29.22
CA GLU A 502 -9.83 9.99 30.61
C GLU A 502 -8.54 10.80 30.81
N ASP A 503 -7.86 11.17 29.72
CA ASP A 503 -6.68 12.03 29.78
C ASP A 503 -7.02 13.52 29.90
N LEU A 504 -8.31 13.88 29.90
CA LEU A 504 -8.76 15.25 30.09
C LEU A 504 -8.66 15.69 31.57
N PRO A 505 -8.30 16.96 31.84
CA PRO A 505 -7.97 18.01 30.87
C PRO A 505 -6.52 17.95 30.38
N GLY A 506 -5.70 17.07 30.93
CA GLY A 506 -4.35 16.85 30.47
C GLY A 506 -3.59 15.78 31.23
N VAL A 507 -2.48 15.36 30.65
CA VAL A 507 -1.63 14.29 31.16
C VAL A 507 -0.17 14.73 31.18
N GLU A 508 0.59 14.20 32.14
CA GLU A 508 2.01 14.49 32.30
C GLU A 508 2.82 13.21 32.21
N VAL A 509 3.91 13.26 31.45
CA VAL A 509 4.85 12.15 31.26
C VAL A 509 6.28 12.66 31.33
N ILE A 510 7.18 11.78 31.75
CA ILE A 510 8.61 12.09 31.87
C ILE A 510 9.33 11.44 30.69
N VAL A 511 10.22 12.20 30.06
CA VAL A 511 11.15 11.70 29.05
C VAL A 511 12.50 11.47 29.74
N PRO A 512 13.11 10.27 29.61
CA PRO A 512 14.45 10.00 30.12
C PRO A 512 15.48 11.04 29.68
N SER A 513 16.52 11.24 30.49
CA SER A 513 17.56 12.22 30.19
C SER A 513 18.45 11.79 29.02
N GLU A 514 18.63 10.48 28.84
CA GLU A 514 19.30 9.86 27.72
C GLU A 514 18.32 9.18 26.78
N ILE A 515 18.56 9.27 25.46
CA ILE A 515 17.77 8.54 24.46
C ILE A 515 18.75 7.70 23.66
N ARG A 516 18.61 6.38 23.75
CA ARG A 516 19.43 5.40 23.03
C ARG A 516 18.62 4.77 21.92
N ASP A 517 19.18 4.76 20.72
CA ASP A 517 18.61 3.98 19.61
C ASP A 517 19.21 2.56 19.64
N ALA A 518 18.40 1.58 20.05
CA ALA A 518 18.77 0.17 20.05
C ALA A 518 19.23 -0.35 18.67
N ARG A 519 18.90 0.36 17.57
CA ARG A 519 19.32 0.03 16.20
C ARG A 519 20.72 0.53 15.86
N ALA A 520 21.30 1.40 16.68
CA ALA A 520 22.55 2.10 16.39
C ALA A 520 23.78 1.50 17.08
N ASN A 521 23.69 0.25 17.57
CA ASN A 521 24.88 -0.45 18.05
C ASN A 521 25.75 -0.89 16.86
N ASP A 522 26.94 -0.29 16.76
CA ASP A 522 28.16 -1.02 16.38
C ASP A 522 28.50 -2.07 17.45
#